data_AF-A0A975B1K5-F1
#
_entry.id   AF-A0A975B1K5-F1
#
_cell.length_a   1.000
_cell.length_b   1.000
_cell.length_c   1.000
_cell.angle_alpha   90.00
_cell.angle_beta   90.00
_cell.angle_gamma   90.00
#
_symmetry.space_group_name_H-M   'P 1'
#
loop_
_entity.id
_entity.type
_entity.pdbx_description
1 polymer ?
#
loop_
_entity_poly.entity_id
_entity_poly.type
_entity_poly.pdbx_seq_one_letter_code
_entity_poly.pdbx_strand_id
1 'polypeptide(L)'
;MQDENTKRLLELQMEELKATYALDTQEAAPEKTIDDEKAELAKKKKNEKDAALAKLYEDAAEYEEELESFENELAVVKANEIKDIPEALSKELPNEERDYSTELQAILIAHWTHLVEVQKTNELGELEIIKTSNFSDVVEKLTNSYPNYEGNFEIDIKNILIKRLETLIAIKKEHIEEEMDEIYIAGLKPSFVKRIYKQYHGIK
;
A
#
# COMPACT_ATOMS: atom_id res chain seq x y z
N MET A 1 -63.12 39.66 -9.47
CA MET A 1 -63.43 38.35 -10.11
C MET A 1 -62.28 37.80 -10.96
N GLN A 2 -61.51 38.59 -11.73
CA GLN A 2 -60.32 38.06 -12.43
C GLN A 2 -59.15 37.75 -11.48
N ASP A 3 -58.84 38.65 -10.53
CA ASP A 3 -57.70 38.46 -9.60
C ASP A 3 -57.85 37.28 -8.64
N GLU A 4 -59.07 36.96 -8.19
CA GLU A 4 -59.31 35.81 -7.31
C GLU A 4 -59.08 34.48 -8.03
N ASN A 5 -59.46 34.39 -9.32
CA ASN A 5 -59.21 33.20 -10.12
C ASN A 5 -57.72 33.01 -10.42
N THR A 6 -56.98 34.10 -10.64
CA THR A 6 -55.53 34.05 -10.85
C THR A 6 -54.80 33.63 -9.58
N LYS A 7 -55.23 34.13 -8.41
CA LYS A 7 -54.67 33.75 -7.12
C LYS A 7 -54.91 32.27 -6.81
N ARG A 8 -56.12 31.78 -7.09
CA ARG A 8 -56.50 30.37 -6.89
C ARG A 8 -55.77 29.43 -7.86
N LEU A 9 -55.51 29.87 -9.09
CA LEU A 9 -54.72 29.13 -10.07
C LEU A 9 -53.26 29.01 -9.64
N LEU A 10 -52.67 30.09 -9.13
CA LEU A 10 -51.31 30.10 -8.58
C LEU A 10 -51.17 29.20 -7.34
N GLU A 11 -52.18 29.17 -6.47
CA GLU A 11 -52.22 28.28 -5.30
C GLU A 11 -52.27 26.80 -5.72
N LEU A 12 -53.11 26.44 -6.70
CA LEU A 12 -53.18 25.09 -7.27
C LEU A 12 -51.86 24.66 -7.93
N GLN A 13 -51.22 25.55 -8.69
CA GLN A 13 -49.91 25.28 -9.31
C GLN A 13 -48.81 25.06 -8.25
N MET A 14 -48.86 25.81 -7.14
CA MET A 14 -47.93 25.64 -6.01
C MET A 14 -48.17 24.34 -5.24
N GLU A 15 -49.42 23.91 -5.09
CA GLU A 15 -49.76 22.63 -4.46
C GLU A 15 -49.32 21.43 -5.33
N GLU A 16 -49.51 21.49 -6.64
CA GLU A 16 -49.03 20.47 -7.57
C GLU A 16 -47.49 20.36 -7.54
N LEU A 17 -46.77 21.49 -7.52
CA LEU A 17 -45.32 21.49 -7.40
C LEU A 17 -44.86 20.86 -6.07
N LYS A 18 -45.51 21.18 -4.94
CA LYS A 18 -45.16 20.58 -3.65
C LYS A 18 -45.40 19.06 -3.62
N ALA A 19 -46.48 18.59 -4.24
CA ALA A 19 -46.80 17.17 -4.34
C ALA A 19 -45.83 16.41 -5.28
N THR A 20 -45.39 17.05 -6.36
CA THR A 20 -44.46 16.44 -7.35
C THR A 20 -43.05 16.28 -6.79
N TYR A 21 -42.61 17.20 -5.92
CA TYR A 21 -41.27 17.19 -5.32
C TYR A 21 -41.22 16.58 -3.91
N ALA A 22 -42.31 15.93 -3.44
CA ALA A 22 -42.42 15.32 -2.11
C ALA A 22 -41.87 16.22 -0.99
N LEU A 23 -42.21 17.52 -1.03
CA LEU A 23 -41.92 18.46 0.06
C LEU A 23 -42.97 18.28 1.17
N ASP A 24 -43.01 17.08 1.76
CA ASP A 24 -43.72 16.87 3.01
C ASP A 24 -42.94 17.55 4.14
N THR A 25 -43.70 18.28 4.94
CA THR A 25 -43.30 19.03 6.13
C THR A 25 -42.21 18.33 6.95
N GLN A 26 -40.96 18.78 6.81
CA GLN A 26 -39.92 18.56 7.80
C GLN A 26 -39.86 19.77 8.74
N GLU A 27 -39.85 19.45 10.03
CA GLU A 27 -39.59 20.37 11.14
C GLU A 27 -38.45 21.34 10.80
N ALA A 28 -38.64 22.60 11.18
CA ALA A 28 -37.72 23.70 10.92
C ALA A 28 -36.28 23.36 11.34
N ALA A 29 -35.46 22.99 10.35
CA ALA A 29 -34.02 23.16 10.46
C ALA A 29 -33.73 24.67 10.54
N PRO A 30 -32.81 25.12 11.40
CA PRO A 30 -32.52 26.54 11.54
C PRO A 30 -32.02 27.11 10.20
N GLU A 31 -32.57 28.26 9.79
CA GLU A 31 -32.08 29.02 8.63
C GLU A 31 -30.57 29.27 8.81
N LYS A 32 -29.75 28.65 7.94
CA LYS A 32 -28.32 28.91 7.87
C LYS A 32 -28.11 30.38 7.48
N THR A 33 -27.28 31.09 8.23
CA THR A 33 -26.95 32.49 7.91
C THR A 33 -26.01 32.56 6.70
N ILE A 34 -25.93 33.72 6.04
CA ILE A 34 -24.97 33.97 4.93
C ILE A 34 -23.51 33.69 5.38
N ASP A 35 -23.23 33.83 6.68
CA ASP A 35 -21.93 33.51 7.27
C ASP A 35 -21.73 31.98 7.42
N ASP A 36 -22.79 31.22 7.67
CA ASP A 36 -22.75 29.74 7.68
C ASP A 36 -22.52 29.18 6.27
N GLU A 37 -23.18 29.73 5.24
CA GLU A 37 -22.96 29.33 3.84
C GLU A 37 -21.54 29.67 3.35
N LYS A 38 -21.01 30.84 3.72
CA LYS A 38 -19.61 31.21 3.42
C LYS A 38 -18.61 30.32 4.14
N ALA A 39 -18.87 29.96 5.39
CA ALA A 39 -18.04 29.05 6.17
C ALA A 39 -18.05 27.62 5.57
N GLU A 40 -19.21 27.15 5.11
CA GLU A 40 -19.36 25.85 4.46
C GLU A 40 -18.66 25.81 3.09
N LEU A 41 -18.77 26.87 2.29
CA LEU A 41 -18.06 27.03 1.03
C LEU A 41 -16.54 27.12 1.21
N ALA A 42 -16.08 27.80 2.27
CA ALA A 42 -14.66 27.90 2.62
C ALA A 42 -14.10 26.55 3.09
N LYS A 43 -14.86 25.79 3.88
CA LYS A 43 -14.51 24.41 4.26
C LYS A 43 -14.43 23.50 3.04
N LYS A 44 -15.38 23.59 2.11
CA LYS A 44 -15.40 22.79 0.88
C LYS A 44 -14.20 23.10 -0.02
N LYS A 45 -13.89 24.38 -0.25
CA LYS A 45 -12.70 24.82 -1.01
C LYS A 45 -11.39 24.44 -0.33
N LYS A 46 -11.33 24.47 1.00
CA LYS A 46 -10.16 24.02 1.76
C LYS A 46 -10.00 22.50 1.59
N ASN A 47 -11.07 21.74 1.69
CA ASN A 47 -11.06 20.29 1.50
C ASN A 47 -10.64 19.89 0.08
N GLU A 48 -11.09 20.62 -0.95
CA GLU A 48 -10.65 20.40 -2.34
C GLU A 48 -9.16 20.69 -2.55
N LYS A 49 -8.62 21.74 -1.91
CA LYS A 49 -7.18 22.04 -1.95
C LYS A 49 -6.35 21.02 -1.17
N ASP A 50 -6.83 20.62 0.01
CA ASP A 50 -6.16 19.63 0.85
C ASP A 50 -6.17 18.25 0.16
N ALA A 51 -7.25 17.89 -0.55
CA ALA A 51 -7.31 16.69 -1.38
C ALA A 51 -6.30 16.72 -2.54
N ALA A 52 -6.20 17.85 -3.25
CA ALA A 52 -5.25 18.01 -4.35
C ALA A 52 -3.79 17.92 -3.86
N LEU A 53 -3.50 18.46 -2.68
CA LEU A 53 -2.19 18.34 -2.04
C LEU A 53 -1.93 16.93 -1.52
N ALA A 54 -2.92 16.28 -0.91
CA ALA A 54 -2.79 14.90 -0.46
C ALA A 54 -2.45 13.96 -1.63
N LYS A 55 -3.09 14.17 -2.78
CA LYS A 55 -2.81 13.39 -4.00
C LYS A 55 -1.34 13.46 -4.45
N LEU A 56 -0.66 14.59 -4.25
CA LEU A 56 0.76 14.73 -4.60
C LEU A 56 1.69 13.90 -3.71
N TYR A 57 1.18 13.30 -2.62
CA TYR A 57 1.93 12.47 -1.69
C TYR A 57 1.44 11.01 -1.71
N GLU A 58 0.44 10.69 -2.53
CA GLU A 58 -0.18 9.36 -2.54
C GLU A 58 0.83 8.27 -2.90
N ASP A 59 1.56 8.46 -4.00
CA ASP A 59 2.60 7.52 -4.47
C ASP A 59 3.73 7.38 -3.43
N ALA A 60 4.18 8.49 -2.84
CA ALA A 60 5.18 8.47 -1.78
C ALA A 60 4.70 7.73 -0.52
N ALA A 61 3.42 7.87 -0.16
CA ALA A 61 2.84 7.17 0.99
C ALA A 61 2.76 5.66 0.74
N GLU A 62 2.38 5.23 -0.46
CA GLU A 62 2.40 3.82 -0.86
C GLU A 62 3.82 3.25 -0.77
N TYR A 63 4.83 3.97 -1.26
CA TYR A 63 6.22 3.53 -1.16
C TYR A 63 6.74 3.48 0.29
N GLU A 64 6.30 4.41 1.16
CA GLU A 64 6.64 4.37 2.58
C GLU A 64 6.04 3.15 3.28
N GLU A 65 4.79 2.78 2.98
CA GLU A 65 4.14 1.59 3.53
C GLU A 65 4.84 0.30 3.06
N GLU A 66 5.14 0.20 1.77
CA GLU A 66 5.89 -0.93 1.22
C GLU A 66 7.32 -1.02 1.81
N LEU A 67 7.98 0.13 2.00
CA LEU A 67 9.30 0.19 2.62
C LEU A 67 9.26 -0.35 4.06
N GLU A 68 8.29 0.07 4.86
CA GLU A 68 8.11 -0.44 6.23
C GLU A 68 7.87 -1.96 6.23
N SER A 69 7.03 -2.44 5.30
CA SER A 69 6.80 -3.88 5.12
C SER A 69 8.09 -4.64 4.81
N PHE A 70 8.91 -4.18 3.85
CA PHE A 70 10.18 -4.83 3.52
C PHE A 70 11.22 -4.75 4.64
N GLU A 71 11.27 -3.65 5.39
CA GLU A 71 12.17 -3.53 6.56
C GLU A 71 11.77 -4.53 7.67
N ASN A 72 10.47 -4.73 7.89
CA ASN A 72 9.95 -5.73 8.81
C ASN A 72 10.25 -7.16 8.32
N GLU A 73 10.01 -7.47 7.04
CA GLU A 73 10.36 -8.76 6.43
C GLU A 73 11.86 -9.05 6.59
N LEU A 74 12.72 -8.05 6.33
CA LEU A 74 14.17 -8.17 6.48
C LEU A 74 14.58 -8.48 7.92
N ALA A 75 13.94 -7.85 8.90
CA ALA A 75 14.19 -8.11 10.31
C ALA A 75 13.84 -9.56 10.68
N VAL A 76 12.70 -10.07 10.20
CA VAL A 76 12.27 -11.47 10.40
C VAL A 76 13.26 -12.43 9.75
N VAL A 77 13.65 -12.20 8.49
CA VAL A 77 14.63 -13.05 7.79
C VAL A 77 15.96 -13.08 8.53
N LYS A 78 16.47 -11.93 9.00
CA LYS A 78 17.73 -11.86 9.75
C LYS A 78 17.65 -12.61 11.09
N ALA A 79 16.52 -12.55 11.78
CA ALA A 79 16.35 -13.13 13.12
C ALA A 79 16.11 -14.65 13.15
N ASN A 80 15.63 -15.27 12.07
CA ASN A 80 15.18 -16.67 12.07
C ASN A 80 16.08 -17.59 11.21
N GLU A 81 16.06 -18.90 11.49
CA GLU A 81 16.61 -19.94 10.60
C GLU A 81 15.70 -20.11 9.38
N ILE A 82 16.24 -20.52 8.23
CA ILE A 82 15.52 -20.65 6.96
C ILE A 82 14.23 -21.45 7.12
N LYS A 83 14.28 -22.55 7.88
CA LYS A 83 13.13 -23.43 8.08
C LYS A 83 11.94 -22.75 8.78
N ASP A 84 12.22 -21.77 9.64
CA ASP A 84 11.25 -21.10 10.52
C ASP A 84 10.77 -19.76 9.93
N ILE A 85 11.45 -19.22 8.90
CA ILE A 85 11.10 -17.93 8.28
C ILE A 85 9.62 -17.88 7.82
N PRO A 86 9.06 -18.87 7.11
CA PRO A 86 7.67 -18.77 6.63
C PRO A 86 6.65 -18.64 7.76
N GLU A 87 6.86 -19.36 8.87
CA GLU A 87 5.98 -19.29 10.04
C GLU A 87 6.16 -17.95 10.77
N ALA A 88 7.41 -17.49 10.92
CA ALA A 88 7.71 -16.21 11.54
C ALA A 88 7.10 -15.04 10.77
N LEU A 89 7.18 -15.05 9.43
CA LEU A 89 6.56 -14.03 8.57
C LEU A 89 5.04 -14.06 8.67
N SER A 90 4.42 -15.25 8.63
CA SER A 90 2.97 -15.40 8.79
C SER A 90 2.46 -14.86 10.12
N LYS A 91 3.28 -14.92 11.17
CA LYS A 91 2.93 -14.46 12.52
C LYS A 91 3.13 -12.96 12.71
N GLU A 92 4.27 -12.42 12.28
CA GLU A 92 4.63 -11.01 12.48
C GLU A 92 3.95 -10.10 11.45
N LEU A 93 3.69 -10.61 10.24
CA LEU A 93 3.07 -9.90 9.12
C LEU A 93 1.86 -10.68 8.59
N PRO A 94 0.77 -10.76 9.38
CA PRO A 94 -0.40 -11.56 9.02
C PRO A 94 -1.08 -10.97 7.79
N ASN A 95 -1.11 -11.76 6.71
CA ASN A 95 -1.82 -11.43 5.49
C ASN A 95 -2.47 -12.70 4.93
N GLU A 96 -3.81 -12.72 4.89
CA GLU A 96 -4.60 -13.89 4.49
C GLU A 96 -4.42 -14.29 3.02
N GLU A 97 -3.95 -13.36 2.18
CA GLU A 97 -3.74 -13.59 0.75
C GLU A 97 -2.33 -14.10 0.43
N ARG A 98 -1.39 -14.01 1.37
CA ARG A 98 0.02 -14.34 1.15
C ARG A 98 0.38 -15.72 1.68
N ASP A 99 1.06 -16.50 0.85
CA ASP A 99 1.74 -17.73 1.24
C ASP A 99 3.25 -17.50 1.16
N TYR A 100 3.83 -17.12 2.30
CA TYR A 100 5.27 -16.86 2.42
C TYR A 100 6.13 -18.08 2.06
N SER A 101 5.65 -19.30 2.30
CA SER A 101 6.41 -20.50 1.93
C SER A 101 6.54 -20.60 0.42
N THR A 102 5.43 -20.42 -0.31
CA THR A 102 5.43 -20.46 -1.78
C THR A 102 6.19 -19.27 -2.39
N GLU A 103 6.05 -18.06 -1.84
CA GLU A 103 6.77 -16.87 -2.31
C GLU A 103 8.29 -17.03 -2.16
N LEU A 104 8.77 -17.43 -0.97
CA LEU A 104 10.19 -17.62 -0.71
C LEU A 104 10.78 -18.75 -1.55
N GLN A 105 10.01 -19.82 -1.76
CA GLN A 105 10.38 -20.90 -2.65
C GLN A 105 10.55 -20.41 -4.10
N ALA A 106 9.61 -19.61 -4.61
CA ALA A 106 9.70 -19.04 -5.95
C ALA A 106 10.91 -18.12 -6.11
N ILE A 107 11.19 -17.28 -5.11
CA ILE A 107 12.38 -16.42 -5.07
C ILE A 107 13.66 -17.27 -5.13
N LEU A 108 13.74 -18.32 -4.32
CA LEU A 108 14.90 -19.20 -4.28
C LEU A 108 15.12 -19.91 -5.61
N ILE A 109 14.06 -20.47 -6.22
CA ILE A 109 14.11 -21.12 -7.53
C ILE A 109 14.61 -20.14 -8.60
N ALA A 110 14.03 -18.94 -8.67
CA ALA A 110 14.40 -17.95 -9.67
C ALA A 110 15.88 -17.54 -9.55
N HIS A 111 16.35 -17.31 -8.31
CA HIS A 111 17.74 -16.95 -8.07
C HIS A 111 18.70 -18.09 -8.43
N TRP A 112 18.41 -19.32 -7.97
CA TRP A 112 19.28 -20.47 -8.26
C TRP A 112 19.29 -20.83 -9.76
N THR A 113 18.16 -20.63 -10.44
CA THR A 113 18.08 -20.76 -11.91
C THR A 113 19.05 -19.79 -12.58
N HIS A 114 19.11 -18.54 -12.12
CA HIS A 114 20.10 -17.58 -12.65
C HIS A 114 21.54 -18.00 -12.37
N LEU A 115 21.84 -18.55 -11.18
CA LEU A 115 23.18 -19.05 -10.84
C LEU A 115 23.62 -20.22 -11.75
N VAL A 116 22.71 -21.16 -12.03
CA VAL A 116 22.98 -22.34 -12.87
C VAL A 116 22.96 -22.00 -14.37
N GLU A 117 21.96 -21.25 -14.82
CA GLU A 117 21.70 -21.04 -16.25
C GLU A 117 22.50 -19.88 -16.84
N VAL A 118 22.71 -18.81 -16.07
CA VAL A 118 23.38 -17.59 -16.55
C VAL A 118 24.81 -17.52 -16.02
N GLN A 119 25.00 -17.60 -14.71
CA GLN A 119 26.33 -17.43 -14.11
C GLN A 119 27.22 -18.67 -14.21
N LYS A 120 26.62 -19.85 -14.37
CA LYS A 120 27.32 -21.14 -14.46
C LYS A 120 28.20 -21.43 -13.23
N THR A 121 27.79 -20.94 -12.06
CA THR A 121 28.53 -21.08 -10.80
C THR A 121 28.07 -22.27 -9.96
N ASN A 122 26.84 -22.75 -10.20
CA ASN A 122 26.19 -23.78 -9.41
C ASN A 122 25.80 -24.98 -10.27
N GLU A 123 25.62 -26.14 -9.63
CA GLU A 123 25.25 -27.36 -10.32
C GLU A 123 23.74 -27.46 -10.58
N LEU A 124 23.37 -28.10 -11.69
CA LEU A 124 21.96 -28.34 -12.03
C LEU A 124 21.27 -29.26 -10.99
N GLY A 125 22.01 -30.15 -10.34
CA GLY A 125 21.47 -31.01 -9.28
C GLY A 125 20.97 -30.23 -8.07
N GLU A 126 21.66 -29.15 -7.67
CA GLU A 126 21.22 -28.26 -6.59
C GLU A 126 19.87 -27.61 -6.91
N LEU A 127 19.73 -27.11 -8.15
CA LEU A 127 18.49 -26.48 -8.61
C LEU A 127 17.31 -27.47 -8.61
N GLU A 128 17.53 -28.72 -9.01
CA GLU A 128 16.47 -29.74 -8.99
C GLU A 128 16.05 -30.12 -7.57
N ILE A 129 16.99 -30.17 -6.62
CA ILE A 129 16.65 -30.35 -5.20
C ILE A 129 15.80 -29.18 -4.71
N ILE A 130 16.19 -27.95 -5.04
CA ILE A 130 15.43 -26.76 -4.65
C ILE A 130 14.00 -26.85 -5.20
N LYS A 131 13.82 -27.07 -6.51
CA LYS A 131 12.50 -27.15 -7.15
C LYS A 131 11.58 -28.21 -6.56
N THR A 132 12.13 -29.33 -6.10
CA THR A 132 11.37 -30.50 -5.61
C THR A 132 11.18 -30.53 -4.09
N SER A 133 11.76 -29.55 -3.38
CA SER A 133 11.73 -29.49 -1.92
C SER A 133 10.79 -28.40 -1.43
N ASN A 134 10.24 -28.60 -0.22
CA ASN A 134 9.63 -27.51 0.52
C ASN A 134 10.71 -26.54 0.97
N PHE A 135 10.36 -25.26 1.05
CA PHE A 135 11.29 -24.21 1.49
C PHE A 135 11.92 -24.54 2.85
N SER A 136 11.12 -25.03 3.80
CA SER A 136 11.61 -25.33 5.16
C SER A 136 12.61 -26.48 5.23
N ASP A 137 12.60 -27.39 4.24
CA ASP A 137 13.46 -28.59 4.24
C ASP A 137 14.65 -28.45 3.28
N VAL A 138 14.75 -27.33 2.53
CA VAL A 138 15.67 -27.20 1.39
C VAL A 138 17.13 -27.28 1.82
N VAL A 139 17.47 -26.65 2.95
CA VAL A 139 18.84 -26.62 3.48
C VAL A 139 19.27 -28.01 3.93
N GLU A 140 18.40 -28.74 4.62
CA GLU A 140 18.69 -30.10 5.06
C GLU A 140 18.93 -31.01 3.84
N LYS A 141 18.07 -30.94 2.82
CA LYS A 141 18.20 -31.76 1.62
C LYS A 141 19.45 -31.43 0.81
N LEU A 142 19.77 -30.15 0.64
CA LEU A 142 21.01 -29.73 -0.04
C LEU A 142 22.24 -30.21 0.72
N THR A 143 22.27 -30.02 2.04
CA THR A 143 23.40 -30.46 2.88
C THR A 143 23.60 -31.97 2.83
N ASN A 144 22.52 -32.75 2.85
CA ASN A 144 22.58 -34.21 2.75
C ASN A 144 23.03 -34.70 1.37
N SER A 145 22.61 -34.05 0.29
CA SER A 145 23.01 -34.40 -1.07
C SER A 145 24.42 -33.94 -1.43
N TYR A 146 24.92 -32.89 -0.78
CA TYR A 146 26.22 -32.28 -1.04
C TYR A 146 27.07 -32.17 0.23
N PRO A 147 27.47 -33.30 0.85
CA PRO A 147 28.20 -33.29 2.12
C PRO A 147 29.63 -32.73 2.02
N ASN A 148 30.17 -32.62 0.81
CA ASN A 148 31.51 -32.06 0.54
C ASN A 148 31.43 -30.58 0.10
N TYR A 149 30.28 -29.94 0.19
CA TYR A 149 30.15 -28.52 -0.11
C TYR A 149 31.01 -27.71 0.87
N GLU A 150 31.91 -26.87 0.33
CA GLU A 150 32.83 -26.07 1.15
C GLU A 150 32.14 -24.86 1.82
N GLY A 151 30.96 -24.49 1.35
CA GLY A 151 30.17 -23.38 1.87
C GLY A 151 29.12 -23.79 2.92
N ASN A 152 28.12 -22.93 3.13
CA ASN A 152 27.02 -23.20 4.03
C ASN A 152 25.69 -22.78 3.39
N PHE A 153 24.91 -23.76 2.93
CA PHE A 153 23.63 -23.52 2.24
C PHE A 153 22.66 -22.65 3.04
N GLU A 154 22.62 -22.78 4.37
CA GLU A 154 21.80 -21.92 5.23
C GLU A 154 22.20 -20.45 5.05
N ILE A 155 23.50 -20.16 5.14
CA ILE A 155 24.06 -18.81 5.01
C ILE A 155 23.86 -18.30 3.59
N ASP A 156 24.12 -19.12 2.58
CA ASP A 156 24.03 -18.73 1.18
C ASP A 156 22.59 -18.38 0.78
N ILE A 157 21.63 -19.23 1.15
CA ILE A 157 20.19 -18.97 0.92
C ILE A 157 19.75 -17.72 1.68
N LYS A 158 20.15 -17.59 2.95
CA LYS A 158 19.78 -16.43 3.76
C LYS A 158 20.35 -15.13 3.18
N ASN A 159 21.59 -15.15 2.68
CA ASN A 159 22.21 -14.01 2.02
C ASN A 159 21.47 -13.61 0.74
N ILE A 160 20.96 -14.58 -0.03
CA ILE A 160 20.14 -14.31 -1.22
C ILE A 160 18.88 -13.52 -0.83
N LEU A 161 18.17 -13.99 0.21
CA LEU A 161 16.94 -13.34 0.68
C LEU A 161 17.22 -11.94 1.24
N ILE A 162 18.25 -11.81 2.08
CA ILE A 162 18.68 -10.53 2.65
C ILE A 162 19.03 -9.54 1.54
N LYS A 163 19.89 -9.93 0.59
CA LYS A 163 20.32 -9.04 -0.49
C LYS A 163 19.16 -8.60 -1.37
N ARG A 164 18.20 -9.50 -1.62
CA ARG A 164 16.98 -9.15 -2.37
C ARG A 164 16.17 -8.07 -1.64
N LEU A 165 15.90 -8.28 -0.35
CA LEU A 165 15.15 -7.32 0.46
C LEU A 165 15.88 -5.98 0.60
N GLU A 166 17.20 -6.00 0.82
CA GLU A 166 18.02 -4.79 0.86
C GLU A 166 17.97 -4.02 -0.47
N THR A 167 17.93 -4.74 -1.61
CA THR A 167 17.76 -4.12 -2.93
C THR A 167 16.39 -3.48 -3.08
N LEU A 168 15.31 -4.16 -2.65
CA LEU A 168 13.96 -3.61 -2.71
C LEU A 168 13.81 -2.36 -1.81
N ILE A 169 14.37 -2.42 -0.61
CA ILE A 169 14.43 -1.28 0.32
C ILE A 169 15.16 -0.09 -0.30
N ALA A 170 16.30 -0.33 -0.96
CA ALA A 170 17.06 0.72 -1.64
C ALA A 170 16.25 1.37 -2.76
N ILE A 171 15.59 0.57 -3.61
CA ILE A 171 14.73 1.06 -4.71
C ILE A 171 13.57 1.90 -4.15
N LYS A 172 12.92 1.45 -3.06
CA LYS A 172 11.81 2.21 -2.46
C LYS A 172 12.27 3.53 -1.86
N LYS A 173 13.45 3.56 -1.23
CA LYS A 173 14.05 4.81 -0.74
C LYS A 173 14.34 5.79 -1.87
N GLU A 174 14.87 5.29 -3.00
CA GLU A 174 15.10 6.10 -4.20
C GLU A 174 13.78 6.68 -4.75
N HIS A 175 12.74 5.86 -4.92
CA HIS A 175 11.44 6.36 -5.39
C HIS A 175 10.83 7.39 -4.44
N ILE A 176 10.91 7.19 -3.12
CA ILE A 176 10.43 8.20 -2.15
C ILE A 176 11.19 9.52 -2.32
N GLU A 177 12.52 9.47 -2.50
CA GLU A 177 13.33 10.66 -2.76
C GLU A 177 12.90 11.37 -4.05
N GLU A 178 12.65 10.63 -5.13
CA GLU A 178 12.13 11.17 -6.39
C GLU A 178 10.78 11.89 -6.20
N GLU A 179 9.81 11.26 -5.52
CA GLU A 179 8.51 11.88 -5.23
C GLU A 179 8.67 13.15 -4.36
N MET A 180 9.58 13.14 -3.38
CA MET A 180 9.85 14.32 -2.55
C MET A 180 10.44 15.47 -3.39
N ASP A 181 11.33 15.14 -4.33
CA ASP A 181 11.94 16.11 -5.23
C ASP A 181 10.91 16.70 -6.20
N GLU A 182 9.96 15.92 -6.71
CA GLU A 182 8.87 16.43 -7.54
C GLU A 182 8.00 17.44 -6.78
N ILE A 183 7.62 17.13 -5.54
CA ILE A 183 6.89 18.05 -4.66
C ILE A 183 7.70 19.34 -4.44
N TYR A 184 9.01 19.21 -4.25
CA TYR A 184 9.90 20.34 -4.05
C TYR A 184 10.02 21.23 -5.31
N ILE A 185 10.15 20.63 -6.49
CA ILE A 185 10.18 21.33 -7.79
C ILE A 185 8.87 22.08 -8.04
N ALA A 186 7.74 21.54 -7.59
CA ALA A 186 6.45 22.23 -7.61
C ALA A 186 6.38 23.44 -6.65
N GLY A 187 7.46 23.73 -5.90
CA GLY A 187 7.57 24.86 -4.98
C GLY A 187 6.94 24.60 -3.61
N LEU A 188 6.60 23.34 -3.30
CA LEU A 188 6.00 22.94 -2.04
C LEU A 188 7.05 22.30 -1.13
N LYS A 189 6.83 22.34 0.19
CA LYS A 189 7.67 21.59 1.13
C LYS A 189 7.12 20.18 1.26
N PRO A 190 7.88 19.10 1.02
CA PRO A 190 7.34 17.74 1.12
C PRO A 190 6.78 17.42 2.52
N SER A 191 7.45 17.89 3.58
CA SER A 191 6.94 17.77 4.96
C SER A 191 5.57 18.45 5.18
N PHE A 192 5.29 19.52 4.44
CA PHE A 192 3.98 20.20 4.49
C PHE A 192 2.92 19.35 3.79
N VAL A 193 3.23 18.83 2.60
CA VAL A 193 2.31 18.00 1.81
C VAL A 193 2.01 16.69 2.55
N LYS A 194 3.03 16.00 3.09
CA LYS A 194 2.88 14.83 3.97
C LYS A 194 1.92 15.09 5.12
N ARG A 195 2.04 16.25 5.77
CA ARG A 195 1.15 16.61 6.89
C ARG A 195 -0.30 16.79 6.42
N ILE A 196 -0.51 17.41 5.28
CA ILE A 196 -1.85 17.57 4.69
C ILE A 196 -2.43 16.21 4.31
N TYR A 197 -1.63 15.34 3.68
CA TYR A 197 -2.00 13.95 3.39
C TYR A 197 -2.48 13.23 4.66
N LYS A 198 -1.65 13.21 5.71
CA LYS A 198 -2.01 12.59 6.99
C LYS A 198 -3.32 13.14 7.57
N GLN A 199 -3.49 14.47 7.56
CA GLN A 199 -4.71 15.12 8.04
C GLN A 199 -5.94 14.76 7.22
N TYR A 200 -5.80 14.69 5.90
CA TYR A 200 -6.88 14.37 4.97
C TYR A 200 -7.35 12.91 5.12
N HIS A 201 -6.42 11.97 5.30
CA HIS A 201 -6.72 10.55 5.51
C HIS A 201 -6.96 10.16 6.98
N GLY A 202 -6.84 11.10 7.92
CA GLY A 202 -7.05 10.83 9.35
C GLY A 202 -5.93 10.02 10.02
N ILE A 203 -4.75 9.96 9.40
CA ILE A 203 -3.56 9.27 9.90
C ILE A 203 -2.89 10.16 10.95
N LYS A 204 -2.60 9.61 12.13
CA LYS A 204 -1.96 10.35 13.24
C LYS A 204 -0.44 10.43 13.12
#